data_AF-A0A350EZZ0-F1
#
_entry.id   AF-A0A350EZZ0-F1
#
_cell.length_a   1.000
_cell.length_b   1.000
_cell.length_c   1.000
_cell.angle_alpha   90.00
_cell.angle_beta   90.00
_cell.angle_gamma   90.00
#
_symmetry.space_group_name_H-M   'P 1'
#
loop_
_entity.id
_entity.type
_entity.pdbx_description
1 polymer ?
#
loop_
_entity_poly.entity_id
_entity_poly.type
_entity_poly.pdbx_seq_one_letter_code
_entity_poly.pdbx_strand_id
1 'polypeptide(L)' 'RHVDDIAFVHSMTSRTNTHGPGCVFMNTGFSREGFPSAGAWVSHALGSANDNLPTFIAMPDIRGEPPNGKANWSNGFLP' A
#
# COMPACT_ATOMS: atom_id res chain seq x y z
N ARG A 1 8.93 5.59 -31.46
CA ARG A 1 8.20 6.85 -31.21
C ARG A 1 7.24 6.80 -30.02
N HIS A 2 7.00 5.66 -29.35
CA HIS A 2 6.19 5.63 -28.11
C HIS A 2 7.01 5.83 -26.83
N VAL A 3 8.31 5.54 -26.88
CA VAL A 3 9.20 5.60 -25.72
C VAL A 3 9.42 7.04 -25.23
N ASP A 4 9.32 8.03 -26.12
CA ASP A 4 9.53 9.44 -25.81
C ASP A 4 8.47 10.01 -24.85
N ASP A 5 7.29 9.38 -24.77
CA ASP A 5 6.19 9.74 -23.87
C ASP A 5 6.14 8.87 -22.60
N ILE A 6 7.12 7.98 -22.40
CA ILE A 6 7.19 7.06 -21.26
C ILE A 6 8.27 7.52 -20.28
N ALA A 7 7.90 7.66 -19.01
CA ALA A 7 8.85 7.82 -17.91
C ALA A 7 9.21 6.45 -17.32
N PHE A 8 10.51 6.17 -17.19
CA PHE A 8 11.02 4.94 -16.56
C PHE A 8 11.42 5.21 -15.11
N VAL A 9 10.92 4.37 -14.19
CA VAL A 9 11.31 4.41 -12.78
C VAL A 9 12.24 3.23 -12.48
N HIS A 10 13.54 3.43 -12.68
CA HIS A 10 14.56 2.40 -12.45
C HIS A 10 14.83 2.11 -10.96
N SER A 11 14.40 3.03 -10.08
CA SER A 11 14.56 2.89 -8.63
C SER A 11 13.55 1.95 -7.97
N MET A 12 12.53 1.50 -8.71
CA MET A 12 11.54 0.56 -8.17
C MET A 12 12.16 -0.85 -8.10
N THR A 13 12.53 -1.25 -6.89
CA THR A 13 13.10 -2.57 -6.61
C THR A 13 12.23 -3.32 -5.61
N SER A 14 12.29 -4.65 -5.62
CA SER A 14 11.61 -5.51 -4.64
C SER A 14 12.61 -6.41 -3.93
N ARG A 15 12.32 -6.76 -2.68
CA ARG A 15 13.08 -7.74 -1.89
C ARG A 15 12.49 -9.16 -2.00
N THR A 16 11.43 -9.34 -2.77
CA THR A 16 10.73 -10.61 -2.92
C THR A 16 10.23 -10.79 -4.35
N ASN A 17 10.24 -12.04 -4.82
CA ASN A 17 9.65 -12.48 -6.09
C ASN A 17 8.28 -13.15 -5.90
N THR A 18 7.80 -13.29 -4.67
CA THR A 18 6.52 -13.94 -4.37
C THR A 18 5.39 -12.92 -4.41
N HIS A 19 4.30 -13.26 -5.10
CA HIS A 19 3.15 -12.36 -5.31
C HIS A 19 2.63 -11.73 -4.01
N GLY A 20 2.33 -12.56 -3.02
CA GLY A 20 1.80 -12.12 -1.72
C GLY A 20 2.67 -11.12 -0.94
N PRO A 21 3.89 -11.53 -0.54
CA PRO A 21 4.87 -10.64 0.05
C PRO A 21 5.20 -9.40 -0.79
N GLY A 22 5.12 -9.51 -2.12
CA GLY A 22 5.30 -8.39 -3.04
C GLY A 22 4.19 -7.34 -2.92
N CYS A 23 2.93 -7.77 -2.82
CA CYS A 23 1.80 -6.88 -2.56
C CYS A 23 1.97 -6.14 -1.23
N VAL A 24 2.36 -6.84 -0.16
CA VAL A 24 2.62 -6.22 1.15
C VAL A 24 3.79 -5.25 1.08
N PHE A 25 4.87 -5.62 0.39
CA PHE A 25 6.05 -4.76 0.22
C PHE A 25 5.72 -3.46 -0.53
N MET A 26 4.88 -3.53 -1.55
CA MET A 26 4.45 -2.35 -2.31
C MET A 26 3.69 -1.35 -1.42
N ASN A 27 2.87 -1.84 -0.48
CA ASN A 27 2.05 -0.97 0.36
C ASN A 27 2.73 -0.54 1.66
N THR A 28 3.66 -1.33 2.20
CA THR A 28 4.26 -1.10 3.54
C THR A 28 5.76 -0.82 3.50
N GLY A 29 6.43 -1.12 2.38
CA GLY A 29 7.89 -1.12 2.29
C GLY A 29 8.57 -2.37 2.89
N PHE A 30 7.80 -3.32 3.42
CA PHE A 30 8.30 -4.55 4.03
C PHE A 30 7.64 -5.79 3.42
N SER A 31 8.42 -6.83 3.14
CA SER A 31 7.87 -8.09 2.60
C SER A 31 7.17 -8.96 3.66
N ARG A 32 7.23 -8.56 4.93
CA ARG A 32 6.55 -9.22 6.05
C ARG A 32 5.35 -8.38 6.49
N GLU A 33 4.27 -9.05 6.83
CA GLU A 33 3.09 -8.43 7.42
C GLU A 33 3.38 -7.79 8.79
N GLY A 34 2.49 -6.89 9.21
CA GLY A 34 2.50 -6.21 10.51
C GLY A 34 3.06 -4.78 10.48
N PHE A 35 3.56 -4.32 9.34
CA PHE A 35 3.97 -2.93 9.17
C PHE A 35 2.81 -2.07 8.66
N PRO A 36 2.70 -0.80 9.10
CA PRO A 36 1.67 0.09 8.63
C PRO A 36 1.80 0.35 7.12
N SER A 37 0.66 0.37 6.43
CA SER A 37 0.62 0.77 5.03
C SER A 37 0.96 2.25 4.85
N ALA A 38 1.38 2.63 3.65
CA ALA A 38 1.61 4.03 3.29
C ALA A 38 0.37 4.90 3.54
N GLY A 39 -0.84 4.36 3.30
CA GLY A 39 -2.10 5.04 3.61
C GLY A 39 -2.27 5.30 5.11
N ALA A 40 -1.94 4.32 5.96
CA ALA A 40 -1.97 4.48 7.41
C ALA A 40 -0.94 5.51 7.93
N TRP A 41 0.27 5.52 7.36
CA TRP A 41 1.28 6.53 7.69
C TRP A 41 0.80 7.95 7.35
N VAL A 42 0.26 8.14 6.15
CA VAL A 42 -0.22 9.45 5.69
C VAL A 42 -1.41 9.92 6.52
N SER A 43 -2.38 9.05 6.80
CA SER A 43 -3.55 9.41 7.61
C SER A 43 -3.18 9.72 9.06
N HIS A 44 -2.23 8.99 9.64
CA HIS A 44 -1.74 9.26 10.98
C HIS A 44 -0.96 10.58 11.06
N ALA A 45 -0.09 10.85 10.08
CA ALA A 45 0.78 12.03 10.09
C ALA A 45 0.03 13.33 9.78
N LEU A 46 -0.92 13.30 8.84
CA LEU A 46 -1.66 14.49 8.40
C LEU A 46 -2.99 14.67 9.13
N GLY A 47 -3.48 13.65 9.84
CA GLY A 47 -4.78 13.67 10.49
C GLY A 47 -5.95 13.61 9.50
N SER A 48 -7.15 13.97 9.98
CA SER A 48 -8.36 14.01 9.15
C SER A 48 -8.71 15.44 8.73
N ALA A 49 -9.16 15.60 7.48
CA ALA A 49 -9.77 16.84 7.00
C ALA A 49 -11.28 16.92 7.26
N ASN A 50 -11.85 15.89 7.90
CA ASN A 50 -13.27 15.77 8.20
C ASN A 50 -13.49 15.15 9.60
N ASP A 51 -14.66 15.37 10.18
CA ASP A 51 -14.93 14.97 11.57
C ASP A 51 -15.68 13.64 11.70
N ASN A 52 -16.19 13.06 10.61
CA ASN A 52 -17.19 12.00 10.66
C ASN A 52 -17.06 10.88 9.62
N LEU A 53 -15.96 10.86 8.84
CA LEU A 53 -15.63 9.82 7.87
C LEU A 53 -14.19 9.32 8.09
N PRO A 54 -13.89 8.07 7.71
CA PRO A 54 -12.52 7.56 7.79
C PRO A 54 -11.56 8.36 6.90
N THR A 55 -10.37 8.68 7.41
CA THR A 55 -9.30 9.36 6.65
C THR A 55 -8.71 8.48 5.54
N PHE A 56 -8.68 7.16 5.75
CA PHE A 56 -8.12 6.20 4.80
C PHE A 56 -9.07 5.01 4.64
N ILE A 57 -9.38 4.67 3.39
CA ILE A 57 -10.27 3.57 3.02
C ILE A 57 -9.59 2.78 1.91
N ALA A 58 -9.53 1.45 2.06
CA ALA A 58 -9.11 0.54 1.01
C ALA A 58 -10.34 -0.13 0.39
N MET A 59 -10.50 0.01 -0.93
CA MET A 59 -11.60 -0.61 -1.67
C MET A 59 -11.08 -1.82 -2.45
N PRO A 60 -11.55 -3.04 -2.15
CA PRO A 60 -11.18 -4.21 -2.92
C PRO A 60 -11.86 -4.21 -4.29
N ASP A 61 -11.28 -4.93 -5.24
CA ASP A 61 -11.91 -5.22 -6.53
C ASP A 61 -13.09 -6.18 -6.34
N ILE A 62 -14.04 -6.20 -7.28
CA ILE A 62 -15.16 -7.17 -7.28
C ILE A 62 -14.68 -8.63 -7.30
N ARG A 63 -13.47 -8.88 -7.79
CA ARG A 63 -12.81 -10.20 -7.82
C ARG A 63 -12.25 -10.63 -6.45
N GLY A 64 -12.25 -9.74 -5.46
CA GLY A 64 -11.81 -10.01 -4.10
C GLY A 64 -10.57 -9.23 -3.69
N GLU A 65 -10.06 -9.57 -2.51
CA GLU A 65 -8.85 -8.95 -1.94
C GLU A 65 -7.58 -9.43 -2.69
N PRO A 66 -6.52 -8.60 -2.75
CA PRO A 66 -5.22 -9.05 -3.24
C PRO A 66 -4.67 -10.16 -2.33
N PRO A 67 -3.65 -10.90 -2.79
CA PRO A 67 -2.89 -11.80 -1.92
C PRO A 67 -2.47 -11.13 -0.61
N ASN A 68 -2.50 -11.89 0.49
CA ASN A 68 -2.33 -11.42 1.87
C ASN A 68 -3.45 -10.50 2.39
N GLY A 69 -4.49 -10.26 1.60
CA GLY A 69 -5.75 -9.66 2.03
C GLY A 69 -5.58 -8.30 2.68
N LYS A 70 -6.27 -8.09 3.79
CA LYS A 70 -6.24 -6.85 4.58
C LYS A 70 -4.86 -6.46 5.11
N ALA A 71 -3.89 -7.38 5.17
CA ALA A 71 -2.53 -7.06 5.62
C ALA A 71 -1.86 -5.99 4.73
N ASN A 72 -2.29 -5.86 3.46
CA ASN A 72 -1.81 -4.83 2.55
C ASN A 72 -2.13 -3.39 3.02
N TRP A 73 -3.17 -3.21 3.85
CA TRP A 73 -3.69 -1.89 4.22
C TRP A 73 -3.83 -1.69 5.73
N SER A 74 -3.25 -2.58 6.52
CA SER A 74 -3.28 -2.50 7.98
C SER A 74 -2.62 -1.22 8.50
N ASN A 75 -3.08 -0.74 9.65
CA ASN A 75 -2.38 0.28 10.45
C ASN A 75 -1.18 -0.30 11.20
N GLY A 76 -1.00 -1.62 11.22
CA GLY A 76 0.14 -2.27 11.87
C GLY A 76 0.20 -1.92 13.35
N PHE A 77 1.29 -1.28 13.77
CA PHE A 77 1.50 -0.81 15.15
C PHE A 77 1.08 0.67 15.36
N LEU A 78 0.58 1.36 14.34
CA LEU A 78 -0.02 2.68 14.50
C LEU A 78 -1.39 2.53 15.17
N PRO A 79 -1.87 3.57 15.89
CA PRO A 79 -3.21 3.56 16.49
C PRO A 79 -4.33 3.43 15.46
#